data_AF-A0A403N545-F1
#
_entry.id   AF-A0A403N545-F1
#
_cell.length_a   1.000
_cell.length_b   1.000
_cell.length_c   1.000
_cell.angle_alpha   90.00
_cell.angle_beta   90.00
_cell.angle_gamma   90.00
#
_symmetry.space_group_name_H-M   'P 1'
#
loop_
_entity.id
_entity.type
_entity.pdbx_description
1 polymer ?
#
loop_
_entity_poly.entity_id
_entity_poly.type
_entity_poly.pdbx_seq_one_letter_code
_entity_poly.pdbx_strand_id
1 'polypeptide(L)'
;MNEPTWKEEKQPRWWIAAVRRVIAALHGGYTEAAEIIGLYKDDKETPSVNAVHNRLRPYSDQVMPIGWAMTLQAASGTHYIAQAVARESGGVFVVLPDIEEVDNADINQRLLEAMEELGVYSQMVRAAIEDGVIDRREREEIDAELHRVIVKMQEHASLLFRVLCPPEKSDARECADPGVVASSVMAKANA
;
A
#
# COMPACT_ATOMS: atom_id res chain seq x y z
N MET A 1 -1.91 37.18 4.47
CA MET A 1 -2.01 35.85 3.84
C MET A 1 -2.39 34.88 4.93
N ASN A 2 -3.57 34.28 4.86
CA ASN A 2 -3.91 33.18 5.78
C ASN A 2 -2.94 32.04 5.53
N GLU A 3 -2.38 31.46 6.59
CA GLU A 3 -1.58 30.26 6.45
C GLU A 3 -2.42 29.17 5.77
N PRO A 4 -1.83 28.39 4.86
CA PRO A 4 -2.59 27.38 4.16
C PRO A 4 -3.04 26.29 5.15
N THR A 5 -4.33 25.98 5.12
CA THR A 5 -5.04 25.11 6.07
C THR A 5 -4.47 23.69 6.19
N TRP A 6 -3.68 23.23 5.21
CA TRP A 6 -2.98 21.94 5.29
C TRP A 6 -1.89 21.92 6.36
N LYS A 7 -1.34 23.07 6.76
CA LYS A 7 -0.34 23.16 7.85
C LYS A 7 -0.91 22.75 9.20
N GLU A 8 -2.21 22.92 9.40
CA GLU A 8 -2.93 22.55 10.63
C GLU A 8 -3.48 21.11 10.57
N GLU A 9 -3.62 20.56 9.37
CA GLU A 9 -4.18 19.23 9.15
C GLU A 9 -3.13 18.14 9.37
N LYS A 10 -3.09 17.57 10.59
CA LYS A 10 -2.19 16.47 10.94
C LYS A 10 -2.40 15.19 10.12
N GLN A 11 -3.60 15.01 9.57
CA GLN A 11 -4.00 13.86 8.78
C GLN A 11 -4.89 14.31 7.63
N PRO A 12 -4.47 14.14 6.36
CA PRO A 12 -5.29 14.50 5.22
C PRO A 12 -6.65 13.81 5.24
N ARG A 13 -7.70 14.48 4.73
CA ARG A 13 -9.04 13.90 4.62
C ARG A 13 -9.07 12.55 3.88
N TRP A 14 -8.27 12.40 2.82
CA TRP A 14 -8.19 11.16 2.05
C TRP A 14 -7.64 10.00 2.89
N TRP A 15 -6.69 10.27 3.79
CA TRP A 15 -6.10 9.28 4.69
C TRP A 15 -7.14 8.77 5.68
N ILE A 16 -7.87 9.70 6.32
CA ILE A 16 -8.96 9.35 7.24
C ILE A 16 -10.03 8.52 6.52
N ALA A 17 -10.40 8.91 5.30
CA ALA A 17 -11.39 8.18 4.50
C ALA A 17 -10.93 6.75 4.18
N ALA A 18 -9.66 6.58 3.80
CA ALA A 18 -9.09 5.27 3.50
C ALA A 18 -9.07 4.35 4.72
N VAL A 19 -8.66 4.85 5.90
CA VAL A 19 -8.68 4.06 7.14
C VAL A 19 -10.10 3.68 7.54
N ARG A 20 -11.07 4.58 7.42
CA ARG A 20 -12.48 4.25 7.68
C ARG A 20 -12.99 3.15 6.74
N ARG A 21 -12.56 3.16 5.49
CA ARG A 21 -12.94 2.14 4.50
C ARG A 21 -12.36 0.77 4.84
N VAL A 22 -11.12 0.71 5.32
CA VAL A 22 -10.51 -0.51 5.86
C VAL A 22 -11.32 -1.03 7.06
N ILE A 23 -11.61 -0.16 8.03
CA ILE A 23 -12.37 -0.55 9.22
C ILE A 23 -13.77 -1.05 8.85
N ALA A 24 -14.43 -0.44 7.86
CA ALA A 24 -15.73 -0.88 7.38
C ALA A 24 -15.70 -2.27 6.68
N ALA A 25 -14.53 -2.71 6.21
CA ALA A 25 -14.35 -4.04 5.62
C ALA A 25 -14.07 -5.13 6.67
N LEU A 26 -13.71 -4.76 7.90
CA LEU A 26 -13.59 -5.69 9.03
C LEU A 26 -14.99 -6.17 9.47
N HIS A 27 -15.11 -7.44 9.82
CA HIS A 27 -16.41 -8.05 10.18
C HIS A 27 -17.02 -7.40 11.43
N GLY A 28 -16.20 -7.13 12.44
CA GLY A 28 -16.56 -6.45 13.68
C GLY A 28 -16.33 -4.94 13.66
N GLY A 29 -16.01 -4.36 12.50
CA GLY A 29 -15.88 -2.91 12.30
C GLY A 29 -14.92 -2.25 13.28
N TYR A 30 -15.39 -1.19 13.95
CA TYR A 30 -14.57 -0.41 14.89
C TYR A 30 -14.18 -1.17 16.16
N THR A 31 -14.98 -2.13 16.59
CA THR A 31 -14.69 -2.92 17.80
C THR A 31 -13.52 -3.86 17.51
N GLU A 32 -13.60 -4.60 16.40
CA GLU A 32 -12.51 -5.47 15.94
C GLU A 32 -11.25 -4.64 15.61
N ALA A 33 -11.40 -3.46 14.99
CA ALA A 33 -10.27 -2.58 14.73
C ALA A 33 -9.54 -2.17 16.03
N ALA A 34 -10.28 -1.84 17.09
CA ALA A 34 -9.70 -1.50 18.39
C ALA A 34 -8.95 -2.68 19.01
N GLU A 35 -9.49 -3.89 18.90
CA GLU A 35 -8.86 -5.12 19.36
C GLU A 35 -7.55 -5.40 18.62
N ILE A 36 -7.56 -5.38 17.28
CA ILE A 36 -6.40 -5.63 16.42
C ILE A 36 -5.24 -4.69 16.75
N ILE A 37 -5.51 -3.41 16.98
CA ILE A 37 -4.47 -2.40 17.25
C ILE A 37 -4.20 -2.18 18.75
N GLY A 38 -4.77 -3.03 19.61
CA GLY A 38 -4.47 -3.05 21.04
C GLY A 38 -5.01 -1.86 21.84
N LEU A 39 -6.11 -1.25 21.40
CA LEU A 39 -6.78 -0.16 22.11
C LEU A 39 -7.89 -0.70 23.01
N TYR A 40 -7.65 -0.68 24.32
CA TYR A 40 -8.61 -1.11 25.33
C TYR A 40 -9.03 0.05 26.25
N LYS A 41 -10.15 -0.13 26.95
CA LYS A 41 -10.53 0.74 28.08
C LYS A 41 -9.62 0.46 29.28
N ASP A 42 -9.84 1.18 30.38
CA ASP A 42 -9.06 1.03 31.62
C ASP A 42 -9.12 -0.39 32.21
N ASP A 43 -10.16 -1.15 31.87
CA ASP A 43 -10.32 -2.56 32.22
C ASP A 43 -9.36 -3.51 31.48
N LYS A 44 -8.65 -3.03 30.44
CA LYS A 44 -7.74 -3.79 29.56
C LYS A 44 -8.36 -5.01 28.88
N GLU A 45 -9.68 -5.12 28.88
CA GLU A 45 -10.43 -6.23 28.31
C GLU A 45 -11.40 -5.74 27.23
N THR A 46 -12.03 -4.58 27.44
CA THR A 46 -13.02 -4.05 26.49
C THR A 46 -12.35 -3.20 25.41
N PRO A 47 -12.49 -3.54 24.11
CA PRO A 47 -11.96 -2.71 23.03
C PRO A 47 -12.54 -1.29 23.05
N SER A 48 -11.68 -0.28 22.86
CA SER A 48 -12.03 1.13 22.94
C SER A 48 -12.33 1.72 21.57
N VAL A 49 -13.58 1.57 21.13
CA VAL A 49 -14.11 2.18 19.88
C VAL A 49 -13.91 3.71 19.87
N ASN A 50 -14.08 4.37 21.02
CA ASN A 50 -13.86 5.82 21.15
C ASN A 50 -12.41 6.21 20.87
N ALA A 51 -11.44 5.41 21.32
CA ALA A 51 -10.03 5.67 21.06
C ALA A 51 -9.66 5.57 19.57
N VAL A 52 -10.34 4.69 18.82
CA VAL A 52 -10.23 4.62 17.35
C VAL A 52 -10.87 5.86 16.71
N HIS A 53 -12.10 6.21 17.10
CA HIS A 53 -12.80 7.38 16.55
C HIS A 53 -12.01 8.68 16.76
N ASN A 54 -11.43 8.88 17.93
CA ASN A 54 -10.67 10.08 18.24
C ASN A 54 -9.46 10.25 17.31
N ARG A 55 -8.82 9.16 16.90
CA ARG A 55 -7.72 9.17 15.91
C ARG A 55 -8.17 9.44 14.48
N LEU A 56 -9.46 9.31 14.20
CA LEU A 56 -10.07 9.52 12.87
C LEU A 56 -10.94 10.77 12.80
N ARG A 57 -10.88 11.64 13.81
CA ARG A 57 -11.51 12.96 13.80
C ARG A 57 -10.61 13.95 13.05
N PRO A 58 -11.15 14.76 12.12
CA PRO A 58 -10.42 15.89 11.56
C PRO A 58 -9.93 16.82 12.67
N TYR A 59 -8.72 17.39 12.50
CA TYR A 59 -8.10 18.31 13.46
C TYR A 59 -7.89 17.75 14.88
N SER A 60 -7.95 16.42 15.04
CA SER A 60 -7.65 15.77 16.31
C SER A 60 -6.18 15.92 16.67
N ASP A 61 -5.89 16.02 17.97
CA ASP A 61 -4.54 15.96 18.48
C ASP A 61 -3.94 14.55 18.36
N GLN A 62 -4.81 13.52 18.33
CA GLN A 62 -4.47 12.12 18.13
C GLN A 62 -4.51 11.73 16.64
N VAL A 63 -3.45 11.09 16.16
CA VAL A 63 -3.34 10.61 14.78
C VAL A 63 -3.44 9.10 14.69
N MET A 64 -3.91 8.58 13.56
CA MET A 64 -3.81 7.16 13.22
C MET A 64 -2.39 6.87 12.73
N PRO A 65 -1.56 6.08 13.45
CA PRO A 65 -0.25 5.71 12.97
C PRO A 65 -0.33 4.85 11.71
N ILE A 66 0.58 5.06 10.75
CA ILE A 66 0.62 4.25 9.52
C ILE A 66 0.76 2.76 9.82
N GLY A 67 1.56 2.37 10.82
CA GLY A 67 1.72 0.97 11.21
C GLY A 67 0.39 0.32 11.65
N TRP A 68 -0.45 1.05 12.38
CA TRP A 68 -1.77 0.57 12.78
C TRP A 68 -2.71 0.47 11.58
N ALA A 69 -2.74 1.49 10.72
CA ALA A 69 -3.55 1.47 9.50
C ALA A 69 -3.16 0.29 8.57
N MET A 70 -1.87 0.00 8.43
CA MET A 70 -1.38 -1.14 7.65
C MET A 70 -1.72 -2.49 8.29
N THR A 71 -1.69 -2.58 9.63
CA THR A 71 -2.12 -3.78 10.37
C THR A 71 -3.61 -4.06 10.15
N LEU A 72 -4.44 -3.02 10.26
CA LEU A 72 -5.87 -3.10 9.96
C LEU A 72 -6.13 -3.49 8.50
N GLN A 73 -5.35 -2.92 7.57
CA GLN A 73 -5.46 -3.26 6.15
C GLN A 73 -5.18 -4.74 5.93
N ALA A 74 -4.08 -5.25 6.48
CA ALA A 74 -3.72 -6.67 6.40
C ALA A 74 -4.82 -7.57 6.98
N ALA A 75 -5.34 -7.23 8.17
CA ALA A 75 -6.43 -7.98 8.81
C ALA A 75 -7.73 -7.97 7.99
N SER A 76 -8.03 -6.87 7.30
CA SER A 76 -9.21 -6.76 6.45
C SER A 76 -9.10 -7.49 5.10
N GLY A 77 -7.89 -7.93 4.71
CA GLY A 77 -7.64 -8.47 3.37
C GLY A 77 -7.87 -7.47 2.24
N THR A 78 -7.86 -6.17 2.53
CA THR A 78 -8.08 -5.10 1.53
C THR A 78 -6.79 -4.35 1.21
N HIS A 79 -6.86 -3.43 0.25
CA HIS A 79 -5.73 -2.57 -0.14
C HIS A 79 -6.10 -1.08 -0.16
N TYR A 80 -7.13 -0.66 0.59
CA TYR A 80 -7.66 0.71 0.49
C TYR A 80 -6.66 1.80 0.89
N ILE A 81 -5.76 1.56 1.85
CA ILE A 81 -4.69 2.50 2.20
C ILE A 81 -3.69 2.60 1.06
N ALA A 82 -3.21 1.46 0.55
CA ALA A 82 -2.22 1.44 -0.53
C ALA A 82 -2.77 2.10 -1.81
N GLN A 83 -4.02 1.81 -2.17
CA GLN A 83 -4.74 2.44 -3.28
C GLN A 83 -4.88 3.95 -3.08
N ALA A 84 -5.23 4.41 -1.87
CA ALA A 84 -5.36 5.83 -1.58
C ALA A 84 -4.01 6.56 -1.68
N VAL A 85 -2.94 6.00 -1.10
CA VAL A 85 -1.58 6.56 -1.19
C VAL A 85 -1.13 6.67 -2.65
N ALA A 86 -1.33 5.61 -3.44
CA ALA A 86 -0.98 5.62 -4.85
C ALA A 86 -1.73 6.71 -5.61
N ARG A 87 -3.06 6.78 -5.45
CA ARG A 87 -3.92 7.77 -6.12
C ARG A 87 -3.51 9.21 -5.79
N GLU A 88 -3.26 9.49 -4.52
CA GLU A 88 -2.87 10.83 -4.05
C GLU A 88 -1.45 11.21 -4.47
N SER A 89 -0.63 10.20 -4.78
CA SER A 89 0.70 10.36 -5.40
C SER A 89 0.65 10.42 -6.93
N GLY A 90 -0.53 10.39 -7.54
CA GLY A 90 -0.71 10.39 -9.00
C GLY A 90 -0.39 9.06 -9.69
N GLY A 91 -0.35 7.96 -8.93
CA GLY A 91 -0.12 6.60 -9.42
C GLY A 91 -1.31 5.67 -9.22
N VAL A 92 -1.10 4.40 -9.56
CA VAL A 92 -2.04 3.30 -9.32
C VAL A 92 -1.38 2.25 -8.43
N PHE A 93 -2.15 1.63 -7.55
CA PHE A 93 -1.69 0.49 -6.78
C PHE A 93 -2.09 -0.78 -7.51
N VAL A 94 -1.11 -1.63 -7.79
CA VAL A 94 -1.33 -2.92 -8.43
C VAL A 94 -0.99 -4.00 -7.44
N VAL A 95 -1.96 -4.88 -7.17
CA VAL A 95 -1.76 -6.05 -6.33
C VAL A 95 -0.90 -7.02 -7.11
N LEU A 96 0.25 -7.39 -6.54
CA LEU A 96 1.04 -8.48 -7.08
C LEU A 96 0.33 -9.79 -6.73
N PRO A 97 0.06 -10.65 -7.72
CA PRO A 97 -0.55 -11.94 -7.45
C PRO A 97 0.42 -12.84 -6.69
N ASP A 98 -0.14 -13.64 -5.78
CA ASP A 98 0.61 -14.70 -5.12
C ASP A 98 0.77 -15.84 -6.13
N ILE A 99 2.01 -16.06 -6.55
CA ILE A 99 2.33 -17.09 -7.52
C ILE A 99 2.59 -18.37 -6.73
N GLU A 100 1.50 -19.11 -6.44
CA GLU A 100 1.60 -20.47 -5.93
C GLU A 100 1.96 -21.40 -7.10
N GLU A 101 3.18 -21.95 -7.05
CA GLU A 101 3.74 -22.99 -7.93
C GLU A 101 3.40 -22.86 -9.43
N VAL A 102 4.26 -22.14 -10.15
CA VAL A 102 4.24 -22.09 -11.61
C VAL A 102 5.43 -22.86 -12.15
N ASP A 103 5.17 -23.76 -13.10
CA ASP A 103 6.21 -24.52 -13.78
C ASP A 103 7.07 -23.60 -14.65
N ASN A 104 8.38 -23.85 -14.72
CA ASN A 104 9.35 -23.03 -15.44
C ASN A 104 9.01 -22.89 -16.93
N ALA A 105 8.22 -23.83 -17.48
CA ALA A 105 7.76 -23.82 -18.86
C ALA A 105 6.79 -22.65 -19.18
N ASP A 106 6.20 -22.02 -18.17
CA ASP A 106 5.06 -21.12 -18.41
C ASP A 106 5.41 -19.62 -18.50
N ILE A 107 6.69 -19.24 -18.35
CA ILE A 107 7.10 -17.82 -18.40
C ILE A 107 6.69 -17.20 -19.74
N ASN A 108 7.05 -17.86 -20.84
CA ASN A 108 6.72 -17.37 -22.19
C ASN A 108 5.21 -17.36 -22.44
N GLN A 109 4.47 -18.33 -21.89
CA GLN A 109 3.02 -18.37 -22.02
C GLN A 109 2.36 -17.17 -21.34
N ARG A 110 2.80 -16.80 -20.14
CA ARG A 110 2.28 -15.62 -19.44
C ARG A 110 2.66 -14.30 -20.11
N LEU A 111 3.81 -14.24 -20.79
CA LEU A 111 4.13 -13.09 -21.63
C LEU A 111 3.14 -12.98 -22.81
N LEU A 112 2.83 -14.10 -23.47
CA LEU A 112 1.86 -14.12 -24.57
C LEU A 112 0.46 -13.70 -24.10
N GLU A 113 -0.01 -14.22 -22.96
CA GLU A 113 -1.27 -13.78 -22.35
C GLU A 113 -1.29 -12.26 -22.09
N ALA A 114 -0.22 -11.70 -21.51
CA ALA A 114 -0.12 -10.26 -21.28
C ALA A 114 -0.16 -9.44 -22.59
N MET A 115 0.44 -9.96 -23.67
CA MET A 115 0.39 -9.33 -24.99
C MET A 115 -1.00 -9.41 -25.62
N GLU A 116 -1.73 -10.51 -25.43
CA GLU A 116 -3.10 -10.66 -25.90
C GLU A 116 -4.03 -9.66 -25.23
N GLU A 117 -3.96 -9.52 -23.90
CA GLU A 117 -4.75 -8.53 -23.15
C GLU A 117 -4.38 -7.10 -23.55
N LEU A 118 -3.10 -6.81 -23.80
CA LEU A 118 -2.69 -5.51 -24.35
C LEU A 118 -3.30 -5.25 -25.74
N GLY A 119 -3.44 -6.30 -26.55
CA GLY A 119 -4.14 -6.25 -27.83
C GLY A 119 -5.62 -5.87 -27.68
N VAL A 120 -6.32 -6.49 -26.72
CA VAL A 120 -7.71 -6.19 -26.36
C VAL A 120 -7.84 -4.74 -25.90
N TYR A 121 -6.99 -4.32 -24.96
CA TYR A 121 -6.93 -2.94 -24.49
C TYR A 121 -6.76 -1.94 -25.64
N SER A 122 -5.85 -2.21 -26.57
CA SER A 122 -5.61 -1.33 -27.73
C SER A 122 -6.85 -1.20 -28.62
N GLN A 123 -7.58 -2.29 -28.86
CA GLN A 123 -8.80 -2.26 -29.66
C GLN A 123 -9.91 -1.47 -28.96
N MET A 124 -10.07 -1.67 -27.65
CA MET A 124 -11.06 -0.95 -26.86
C MET A 124 -10.78 0.56 -26.85
N VAL A 125 -9.53 0.96 -26.63
CA VAL A 125 -9.15 2.39 -26.67
C VAL A 125 -9.42 2.98 -28.05
N ARG A 126 -9.16 2.26 -29.14
CA ARG A 126 -9.46 2.75 -30.49
C ARG A 126 -10.95 2.99 -30.69
N ALA A 127 -11.81 2.08 -30.22
CA ALA A 127 -13.25 2.23 -30.33
C ALA A 127 -13.76 3.42 -29.48
N ALA A 128 -13.26 3.57 -28.26
CA ALA A 128 -13.70 4.61 -27.32
C ALA A 128 -13.26 6.03 -27.71
N ILE A 129 -12.33 6.21 -28.66
CA ILE A 129 -11.93 7.54 -29.14
C ILE A 129 -12.60 7.92 -30.47
N GLU A 130 -13.40 7.04 -31.08
CA GLU A 130 -14.00 7.28 -32.41
C GLU A 130 -14.94 8.49 -32.44
N ASP A 131 -15.67 8.72 -31.35
CA ASP A 131 -16.60 9.84 -31.22
C ASP A 131 -15.94 11.12 -30.65
N GLY A 132 -14.65 11.02 -30.28
CA GLY A 132 -13.85 12.10 -29.72
C GLY A 132 -14.11 12.42 -28.25
N VAL A 133 -14.95 11.66 -27.53
CA VAL A 133 -15.29 11.91 -26.11
C VAL A 133 -15.37 10.61 -25.33
N ILE A 134 -14.41 10.40 -24.42
CA ILE A 134 -14.47 9.26 -23.49
C ILE A 134 -15.49 9.55 -22.38
N ASP A 135 -16.60 8.81 -22.38
CA ASP A 135 -17.62 8.89 -21.35
C ASP A 135 -17.21 8.21 -20.02
N ARG A 136 -18.05 8.34 -18.99
CA ARG A 136 -17.74 7.76 -17.67
C ARG A 136 -17.63 6.23 -17.71
N ARG A 137 -18.51 5.56 -18.45
CA ARG A 137 -18.53 4.10 -18.56
C ARG A 137 -17.32 3.63 -19.36
N GLU A 138 -17.01 4.26 -20.48
CA GLU A 138 -15.83 3.95 -21.29
C GLU A 138 -14.55 4.13 -20.48
N ARG A 139 -14.48 5.20 -19.69
CA ARG A 139 -13.37 5.40 -18.76
C ARG A 139 -13.25 4.27 -17.74
N GLU A 140 -14.37 3.84 -17.14
CA GLU A 140 -14.38 2.73 -16.18
C GLU A 140 -13.92 1.41 -16.84
N GLU A 141 -14.33 1.15 -18.09
CA GLU A 141 -13.92 -0.02 -18.87
C GLU A 141 -12.42 0.03 -19.26
N ILE A 142 -11.96 1.18 -19.77
CA ILE A 142 -10.53 1.44 -20.08
C ILE A 142 -9.66 1.27 -18.85
N ASP A 143 -10.04 1.87 -17.72
CA ASP A 143 -9.27 1.77 -16.48
C ASP A 143 -9.24 0.30 -15.99
N ALA A 144 -10.34 -0.44 -16.09
CA ALA A 144 -10.39 -1.85 -15.69
C ALA A 144 -9.47 -2.74 -16.54
N GLU A 145 -9.50 -2.57 -17.86
CA GLU A 145 -8.68 -3.36 -18.76
C GLU A 145 -7.19 -2.98 -18.68
N LEU A 146 -6.88 -1.69 -18.53
CA LEU A 146 -5.51 -1.25 -18.26
C LEU A 146 -4.94 -1.91 -16.99
N HIS A 147 -5.74 -1.98 -15.91
CA HIS A 147 -5.32 -2.68 -14.69
C HIS A 147 -5.05 -4.16 -14.96
N ARG A 148 -5.90 -4.85 -15.74
CA ARG A 148 -5.70 -6.26 -16.11
C ARG A 148 -4.37 -6.47 -16.83
N VAL A 149 -4.07 -5.63 -17.83
CA VAL A 149 -2.80 -5.67 -18.57
C VAL A 149 -1.61 -5.48 -17.63
N ILE A 150 -1.66 -4.50 -16.72
CA ILE A 150 -0.56 -4.23 -15.79
C ILE A 150 -0.36 -5.42 -14.83
N VAL A 151 -1.43 -5.99 -14.28
CA VAL A 151 -1.36 -7.18 -13.42
C VAL A 151 -0.71 -8.35 -14.15
N LYS A 152 -1.16 -8.66 -15.38
CA LYS A 152 -0.60 -9.73 -16.21
C LYS A 152 0.88 -9.51 -16.52
N MET A 153 1.29 -8.27 -16.79
CA MET A 153 2.69 -7.95 -17.01
C MET A 153 3.53 -8.11 -15.73
N GLN A 154 2.95 -7.78 -14.57
CA GLN A 154 3.60 -7.99 -13.27
C GLN A 154 3.67 -9.48 -12.86
N GLU A 155 2.69 -10.31 -13.24
CA GLU A 155 2.74 -11.78 -13.11
C GLU A 155 3.97 -12.32 -13.85
N HIS A 156 4.08 -11.95 -15.12
CA HIS A 156 5.21 -12.35 -15.96
C HIS A 156 6.55 -11.89 -15.36
N ALA A 157 6.66 -10.62 -14.95
CA ALA A 157 7.90 -10.11 -14.37
C ALA A 157 8.28 -10.82 -13.06
N SER A 158 7.31 -11.04 -12.17
CA SER A 158 7.51 -11.74 -10.90
C SER A 158 8.01 -13.18 -11.11
N LEU A 159 7.46 -13.89 -12.09
CA LEU A 159 7.93 -15.23 -12.48
C LEU A 159 9.32 -15.22 -13.08
N LEU A 160 9.56 -14.32 -14.02
CA LEU A 160 10.85 -14.17 -14.67
C LEU A 160 11.96 -13.99 -13.64
N PHE A 161 11.75 -13.09 -12.66
CA PHE A 161 12.72 -12.86 -11.59
C PHE A 161 12.82 -14.03 -10.63
N ARG A 162 11.71 -14.66 -10.23
CA ARG A 162 11.76 -15.83 -9.35
C ARG A 162 12.59 -16.98 -9.94
N VAL A 163 12.49 -17.22 -11.24
CA VAL A 163 13.17 -18.34 -11.91
C VAL A 163 14.61 -17.99 -12.30
N LEU A 164 14.85 -16.76 -12.76
CA LEU A 164 16.15 -16.38 -13.35
C LEU A 164 17.02 -15.48 -12.47
N CYS A 165 16.49 -14.86 -11.42
CA CYS A 165 17.34 -14.13 -10.48
C CYS A 165 18.14 -15.13 -9.64
N PRO A 166 19.47 -14.94 -9.55
CA PRO A 166 20.26 -15.68 -8.59
C PRO A 166 19.74 -15.41 -7.17
N PRO A 167 19.80 -16.40 -6.26
CA PRO A 167 19.39 -16.18 -4.87
C PRO A 167 20.20 -15.03 -4.28
N GLU A 168 19.51 -14.11 -3.61
CA GLU A 168 20.17 -12.98 -2.95
C GLU A 168 21.24 -13.48 -1.99
N LYS A 169 22.47 -12.99 -2.16
CA LYS A 169 23.43 -12.98 -1.05
C LYS A 169 22.91 -11.95 -0.07
N SER A 170 22.43 -12.41 1.08
CA SER A 170 22.09 -11.55 2.21
C SER A 170 23.36 -10.82 2.70
N ASP A 171 23.75 -9.74 2.04
CA ASP A 171 24.83 -8.86 2.45
C ASP A 171 24.32 -7.81 3.44
N ALA A 172 23.60 -8.25 4.47
CA ALA A 172 23.39 -7.47 5.69
C ALA A 172 24.68 -7.32 6.53
N ARG A 173 25.82 -7.84 6.03
CA ARG A 173 27.15 -7.70 6.64
C ARG A 173 27.88 -6.43 6.23
N GLU A 174 27.48 -5.74 5.16
CA GLU A 174 28.17 -4.52 4.70
C GLU A 174 27.77 -3.26 5.48
N CYS A 175 26.76 -3.32 6.35
CA CYS A 175 26.37 -2.22 7.24
C CYS A 175 26.95 -2.33 8.67
N ALA A 176 27.75 -3.36 8.95
CA ALA A 176 28.43 -3.51 10.22
C ALA A 176 29.94 -3.41 10.01
N ASP A 177 30.42 -2.18 9.77
CA ASP A 177 31.83 -1.85 9.95
C ASP A 177 31.98 -1.17 11.34
N PRO A 178 32.28 -1.91 12.42
CA PRO A 178 32.49 -1.32 13.73
C PRO A 178 33.93 -0.82 13.82
N GLY A 179 34.16 0.46 13.50
CA GLY A 179 35.34 1.10 14.05
C GLY A 179 35.90 2.30 13.31
N VAL A 180 35.24 3.45 13.38
CA VAL A 180 35.90 4.75 13.56
C VAL A 180 34.88 5.72 14.17
N VAL A 181 34.82 5.84 15.50
CA VAL A 181 34.71 7.11 16.28
C VAL A 181 34.30 6.80 17.72
N ALA A 182 35.25 6.90 18.66
CA ALA A 182 35.12 7.58 19.96
C ALA A 182 36.29 7.19 20.88
N SER A 183 37.47 7.75 20.63
CA SER A 183 38.49 7.88 21.68
C SER A 183 39.02 9.30 21.70
N SER A 184 38.18 10.22 22.14
CA SER A 184 38.66 11.46 22.75
C SER A 184 37.68 11.87 23.84
N VAL A 185 38.26 12.33 24.95
CA VAL A 185 37.60 12.86 26.16
C VAL A 185 37.20 11.80 27.20
N MET A 186 38.15 11.41 28.05
CA MET A 186 38.12 11.65 29.52
C MET A 186 39.17 10.81 30.26
N ALA A 187 40.31 11.41 30.59
CA ALA A 187 41.11 11.09 31.78
C ALA A 187 42.26 12.11 31.95
N LYS A 188 41.92 13.35 32.33
CA LYS A 188 42.83 14.19 33.12
C LYS A 188 42.21 14.37 34.49
N ALA A 189 42.55 13.45 35.40
CA ALA A 189 42.55 13.67 36.84
C ALA A 189 43.42 12.57 37.48
N ASN A 190 44.39 13.01 38.30
CA ASN A 190 45.23 12.25 39.23
C ASN A 190 46.59 11.75 38.72
N ALA A 191 47.57 12.66 38.71
CA ALA A 191 48.77 12.61 39.55
C ALA A 191 49.45 13.99 39.56
#